data_AF-A0A496Z302-F1
#
_entry.id   AF-A0A496Z302-F1
#
_cell.length_a   1.000
_cell.length_b   1.000
_cell.length_c   1.000
_cell.angle_alpha   90.00
_cell.angle_beta   90.00
_cell.angle_gamma   90.00
#
_symmetry.space_group_name_H-M   'P 1'
#
loop_
_entity.id
_entity.type
_entity.pdbx_description
1 polymer ?
#
loop_
_entity_poly.entity_id
_entity_poly.type
_entity_poly.pdbx_seq_one_letter_code
_entity_poly.pdbx_strand_id
1 'polypeptide(L)'
;MKKVKHHTGKLLVESLTTDQIASLLDVVYTTGDLNRYADRLKKADPDMAETVSKILRMDHDKSRKPPAVRIASDQRTIEHWNALWSQWDTLVLDVGDEEGKYVFQEAHWEPPYFDGSALADDLDRIAVDMLGLIEDVYDLVENPDLFSNALDEINSNISSYPEWMGAEYGEGCTLEKNATLCVLKWLWLSSQKDACPGKAFLDKVYEIQDRCNMVDLDENACVDFFAKLPGEVCREIYECFKHDDHRDDLDNVYSRWHRINLFYEERFDSGAYLETCRKHLARNWRYGRPLIDDALDQGDYQKAESLLEKTFSSYLARQDKAIWHPEKSLLLDERHYYHEGNEEDVSGLLESWANVSRKLGNIKRRAASELQSVIFRAPEDWAAVIGKYKKQRNSQVKKAIDPLFAQWQTEMAGRSVSYVMDVPVLSDTWIHWLIEAELDIRGKKAWFMEKLNAWLAHLRKDRNVFAKQWPWLARLTKDLPGSSKINRKHPTFFKIVLPEDSGVSLLDKARCSGLRKMDAGRSLSTALDVWKNRLRHIIPDPANAYKSDYTRHAQWMKALYELSQDAYDTVLARWHKKHKRRRNLWRDMQSHRLPV
;
A
#
# COMPACT_ATOMS: atom_id res chain seq x y z
N MET A 1 34.37 29.31 61.82
CA MET A 1 33.89 30.12 60.66
C MET A 1 33.20 29.19 59.67
N LYS A 2 31.88 29.34 59.45
CA LYS A 2 31.17 28.58 58.42
C LYS A 2 31.65 29.07 57.04
N LYS A 3 32.24 28.18 56.23
CA LYS A 3 32.59 28.49 54.84
C LYS A 3 31.30 28.80 54.09
N VAL A 4 31.15 30.04 53.64
CA VAL A 4 30.09 30.45 52.71
C VAL A 4 30.33 29.68 51.42
N LYS A 5 29.43 28.76 51.05
CA LYS A 5 29.43 28.13 49.73
C LYS A 5 29.06 29.23 48.72
N HIS A 6 30.05 29.83 48.07
CA HIS A 6 29.81 30.71 46.95
C HIS A 6 29.25 29.87 45.79
N HIS A 7 28.03 30.18 45.36
CA HIS A 7 27.34 29.49 44.26
C HIS A 7 27.80 30.05 42.90
N THR A 8 29.11 30.24 42.73
CA THR A 8 29.70 30.87 41.54
C THR A 8 29.35 30.09 40.27
N GLY A 9 29.30 28.76 40.33
CA GLY A 9 28.88 27.93 39.19
C GLY A 9 27.45 28.23 38.73
N LYS A 10 26.50 28.40 39.67
CA LYS A 10 25.11 28.76 39.35
C LYS A 10 25.02 30.17 38.73
N LEU A 11 25.76 31.12 39.29
CA LEU A 11 25.84 32.47 38.74
C LEU A 11 26.42 32.50 37.32
N LEU A 12 27.40 31.65 37.02
CA LEU A 12 27.95 31.51 35.67
C LEU A 12 26.91 30.94 34.70
N VAL A 13 26.15 29.91 35.11
CA VAL A 13 25.08 29.32 34.28
C VAL A 13 23.95 30.32 34.01
N GLU A 14 23.57 31.13 35.01
CA GLU A 14 22.49 32.13 34.88
C GLU A 14 22.92 33.38 34.09
N SER A 15 24.22 33.69 34.03
CA SER A 15 24.73 34.95 33.45
C SER A 15 25.39 34.80 32.09
N LEU A 16 25.69 33.58 31.65
CA LEU A 16 26.40 33.30 30.40
C LEU A 16 25.55 32.43 29.47
N THR A 17 25.71 32.64 28.16
CA THR A 17 25.12 31.76 27.14
C THR A 17 25.80 30.39 27.12
N THR A 18 25.12 29.37 26.59
CA THR A 18 25.67 28.02 26.44
C THR A 18 27.01 28.01 25.68
N ASP A 19 27.14 28.81 24.63
CA ASP A 19 28.39 28.91 23.84
C ASP A 19 29.54 29.56 24.64
N GLN A 20 29.23 30.53 25.50
CA GLN A 20 30.22 31.17 26.38
C GLN A 20 30.67 30.22 27.49
N ILE A 21 29.76 29.40 28.03
CA ILE A 21 30.08 28.35 29.01
C ILE A 21 30.94 27.26 28.34
N ALA A 22 30.59 26.83 27.13
CA ALA A 22 31.39 25.88 26.37
C ALA A 22 32.81 26.41 26.11
N SER A 23 32.93 27.65 25.62
CA SER A 23 34.23 28.31 25.39
C SER A 23 35.06 28.44 26.68
N LEU A 24 34.41 28.72 27.82
CA LEU A 24 35.07 28.75 29.13
C LEU A 24 35.62 27.37 29.50
N LEU A 25 34.84 26.31 29.29
CA LEU A 25 35.26 24.94 29.58
C LEU A 25 36.41 24.48 28.66
N ASP A 26 36.41 24.89 27.39
CA ASP A 26 37.51 24.62 26.45
C ASP A 26 38.82 25.30 26.87
N VAL A 27 38.74 26.53 27.38
CA VAL A 27 39.90 27.23 27.95
C VAL A 27 40.43 26.49 29.19
N VAL A 28 39.55 26.06 30.09
CA VAL A 28 39.94 25.28 31.29
C VAL A 28 40.51 23.90 30.91
N TYR A 29 40.04 23.32 29.81
CA TYR A 29 40.56 22.06 29.29
C TYR A 29 41.96 22.23 28.69
N THR A 30 42.17 23.26 27.87
CA THR A 30 43.47 23.55 27.25
C THR A 30 44.56 23.94 28.24
N THR A 31 44.22 24.42 29.43
CA THR A 31 45.21 24.64 30.51
C THR A 31 45.65 23.35 31.21
N GLY A 32 45.04 22.20 30.88
CA GLY A 32 45.41 20.88 31.41
C GLY A 32 44.92 20.61 32.84
N ASP A 33 44.03 21.44 33.38
CA ASP A 33 43.62 21.38 34.78
C ASP A 33 42.47 20.39 35.06
N LEU A 34 41.72 19.96 34.05
CA LEU A 34 40.59 19.03 34.24
C LEU A 34 41.01 17.66 34.81
N ASN A 35 42.15 17.10 34.36
CA ASN A 35 42.69 15.86 34.91
C ASN A 35 43.15 16.00 36.38
N ARG A 36 43.59 17.20 36.80
CA ARG A 36 44.00 17.48 38.19
C ARG A 36 42.80 17.55 39.14
N TYR A 37 41.60 17.73 38.61
CA TYR A 37 40.37 17.79 39.39
C TYR A 37 39.56 16.49 39.39
N ALA A 38 40.04 15.40 38.78
CA ALA A 38 39.32 14.13 38.70
C ALA A 38 38.80 13.62 40.07
N ASP A 39 39.64 13.64 41.11
CA ASP A 39 39.25 13.25 42.47
C ASP A 39 38.22 14.20 43.11
N ARG A 40 38.24 15.48 42.72
CA ARG A 40 37.27 16.47 43.20
C ARG A 40 35.95 16.38 42.44
N LEU A 41 35.99 16.11 41.14
CA LEU A 41 34.81 15.82 40.32
C LEU A 41 34.12 14.58 40.87
N LYS A 42 34.87 13.49 41.11
CA LYS A 42 34.29 12.24 41.66
C LYS A 42 33.69 12.42 43.05
N LYS A 43 34.26 13.32 43.87
CA LYS A 43 33.68 13.69 45.18
C LYS A 43 32.47 14.61 45.08
N ALA A 44 32.37 15.39 44.00
CA ALA A 44 31.25 16.29 43.77
C ALA A 44 30.05 15.52 43.21
N ASP A 45 30.30 14.72 42.18
CA ASP A 45 29.33 13.82 41.55
C ASP A 45 30.09 12.72 40.76
N PRO A 46 29.92 11.43 41.12
CA PRO A 46 30.58 10.32 40.44
C PRO A 46 30.22 10.14 38.95
N ASP A 47 28.95 10.37 38.58
CA ASP A 47 28.42 10.24 37.20
C ASP A 47 29.01 11.35 36.31
N MET A 48 29.03 12.59 36.81
CA MET A 48 29.71 13.72 36.17
C MET A 48 31.18 13.40 35.92
N ALA A 49 31.89 12.84 36.91
CA ALA A 49 33.31 12.53 36.78
C ALA A 49 33.58 11.42 35.76
N GLU A 50 32.72 10.40 35.72
CA GLU A 50 32.80 9.33 34.73
C GLU A 50 32.51 9.84 33.32
N THR A 51 31.48 10.66 33.16
CA THR A 51 31.10 11.28 31.88
C THR A 51 32.21 12.16 31.34
N VAL A 52 32.77 13.04 32.18
CA VAL A 52 33.94 13.87 31.82
C VAL A 52 35.12 12.98 31.42
N SER A 53 35.39 11.89 32.16
CA SER A 53 36.46 10.95 31.82
C SER A 53 36.25 10.27 30.46
N LYS A 54 35.00 9.91 30.11
CA LYS A 54 34.65 9.32 28.79
C LYS A 54 34.88 10.34 27.66
N ILE A 55 34.45 11.59 27.83
CA ILE A 55 34.66 12.69 26.87
C ILE A 55 36.16 12.91 26.63
N LEU A 56 36.95 13.00 27.70
CA LEU A 56 38.39 13.23 27.62
C LEU A 56 39.16 12.09 26.93
N ARG A 57 38.71 10.84 27.09
CA ARG A 57 39.33 9.67 26.43
C ARG A 57 39.08 9.65 24.93
N MET A 58 37.94 10.18 24.45
CA MET A 58 37.63 10.23 23.02
C MET A 58 38.51 11.21 22.26
N ASP A 59 38.88 12.35 22.85
CA ASP A 59 39.69 13.38 22.20
C ASP A 59 41.16 12.94 22.00
N HIS A 60 41.63 11.99 22.83
CA HIS A 60 42.97 11.39 22.69
C HIS A 60 43.06 10.31 21.61
N ASP A 61 41.94 9.76 21.12
CA ASP A 61 41.91 8.65 20.18
C ASP A 61 41.47 9.13 18.78
N LYS A 62 42.30 9.98 18.15
CA LYS A 62 42.05 10.60 16.83
C LYS A 62 41.93 9.61 15.64
N SER A 63 41.93 8.30 15.88
CA SER A 63 41.97 7.26 14.85
C SER A 63 40.67 6.46 14.64
N ARG A 64 39.61 6.73 15.41
CA ARG A 64 38.30 6.09 15.21
C ARG A 64 37.22 7.14 14.98
N LYS A 65 36.40 6.92 13.93
CA LYS A 65 35.08 7.59 13.83
C LYS A 65 34.39 7.46 15.18
N PRO A 66 33.81 8.56 15.73
CA PRO A 66 33.12 8.47 17.01
C PRO A 66 32.02 7.40 16.88
N PRO A 67 31.94 6.42 17.79
CA PRO A 67 30.80 5.54 17.82
C PRO A 67 29.55 6.39 18.09
N ALA A 68 28.38 5.95 17.62
CA ALA A 68 27.08 6.58 17.88
C ALA A 68 26.63 6.40 19.34
N VAL A 69 27.57 6.48 20.29
CA VAL A 69 27.30 6.39 21.73
C VAL A 69 27.01 7.81 22.21
N ARG A 70 25.79 8.03 22.67
CA ARG A 70 25.36 9.29 23.28
C ARG A 70 26.14 9.43 24.60
N ILE A 71 27.18 10.28 24.64
CA ILE A 71 27.89 10.56 25.89
C ILE A 71 27.08 11.61 26.66
N ALA A 72 26.05 11.13 27.33
CA ALA A 72 25.32 11.88 28.36
C ALA A 72 25.63 11.26 29.72
N SER A 73 25.60 12.08 30.76
CA SER A 73 25.62 11.58 32.13
C SER A 73 24.27 10.94 32.44
N ASP A 74 24.21 10.00 33.36
CA ASP A 74 22.96 9.34 33.78
C ASP A 74 21.91 10.40 34.17
N GLN A 75 22.35 11.47 34.87
CA GLN A 75 21.50 12.60 35.24
C GLN A 75 20.92 13.34 34.01
N ARG A 76 21.67 13.51 32.94
CA ARG A 76 21.18 14.18 31.72
C ARG A 76 20.27 13.26 30.91
N THR A 77 20.55 11.96 30.92
CA THR A 77 19.72 10.94 30.27
C THR A 77 18.35 10.86 30.96
N ILE A 78 18.31 10.84 32.30
CA ILE A 78 17.04 10.83 33.04
C ILE A 78 16.25 12.14 32.91
N GLU A 79 16.93 13.30 32.83
CA GLU A 79 16.26 14.58 32.56
C GLU A 79 15.58 14.59 31.19
N HIS A 80 16.25 14.06 30.16
CA HIS A 80 15.67 13.96 28.84
C HIS A 80 14.53 12.94 28.78
N TRP A 81 14.69 11.79 29.45
CA TRP A 81 13.62 10.80 29.61
C TRP A 81 12.39 11.40 30.28
N ASN A 82 12.55 12.08 31.41
CA ASN A 82 11.45 12.71 32.13
C ASN A 82 10.75 13.79 31.30
N ALA A 83 11.48 14.51 30.43
CA ALA A 83 10.88 15.47 29.52
C ALA A 83 10.05 14.80 28.41
N LEU A 84 10.46 13.63 27.92
CA LEU A 84 9.69 12.83 26.95
C LEU A 84 8.48 12.18 27.65
N TRP A 85 8.69 11.61 28.83
CA TRP A 85 7.64 10.99 29.63
C TRP A 85 6.58 12.02 30.04
N SER A 86 6.98 13.23 30.44
CA SER A 86 6.02 14.31 30.72
C SER A 86 5.20 14.73 29.50
N GLN A 87 5.75 14.65 28.29
CA GLN A 87 4.99 14.88 27.06
C GLN A 87 3.99 13.73 26.83
N TRP A 88 4.43 12.49 27.03
CA TRP A 88 3.55 11.31 26.96
C TRP A 88 2.37 11.44 27.93
N ASP A 89 2.63 11.70 29.21
CA ASP A 89 1.59 11.89 30.24
C ASP A 89 0.63 13.02 29.87
N THR A 90 1.12 14.12 29.29
CA THR A 90 0.26 15.21 28.83
C THR A 90 -0.72 14.74 27.75
N LEU A 91 -0.27 13.91 26.79
CA LEU A 91 -1.16 13.35 25.78
C LEU A 91 -2.17 12.39 26.38
N VAL A 92 -1.77 11.57 27.37
CA VAL A 92 -2.66 10.62 28.05
C VAL A 92 -3.73 11.33 28.88
N LEU A 93 -3.39 12.46 29.51
CA LEU A 93 -4.34 13.29 30.27
C LEU A 93 -5.43 13.94 29.40
N ASP A 94 -5.15 14.19 28.13
CA ASP A 94 -6.13 14.71 27.17
C ASP A 94 -7.15 13.63 26.71
N VAL A 95 -6.88 12.35 27.02
CA VAL A 95 -7.79 11.24 26.71
C VAL A 95 -8.90 11.17 27.76
N GLY A 96 -10.13 10.99 27.31
CA GLY A 96 -11.33 11.00 28.18
C GLY A 96 -11.99 12.38 28.29
N ASP A 97 -11.39 13.43 27.73
CA ASP A 97 -12.04 14.74 27.59
C ASP A 97 -12.99 14.74 26.38
N GLU A 98 -14.28 14.95 26.62
CA GLU A 98 -15.35 14.99 25.60
C GLU A 98 -15.23 16.17 24.62
N GLU A 99 -14.48 17.22 24.99
CA GLU A 99 -14.14 18.35 24.11
C GLU A 99 -12.65 18.35 23.75
N GLY A 100 -11.95 17.26 24.08
CA GLY A 100 -10.52 17.09 23.96
C GLY A 100 -10.06 16.92 22.52
N LYS A 101 -8.73 16.93 22.35
CA LYS A 101 -8.03 16.84 21.07
C LYS A 101 -8.36 15.57 20.26
N TYR A 102 -8.68 14.47 20.95
CA TYR A 102 -8.94 13.16 20.34
C TYR A 102 -10.42 12.89 20.09
N VAL A 103 -11.29 13.90 20.24
CA VAL A 103 -12.70 13.80 19.88
C VAL A 103 -12.89 14.35 18.47
N PHE A 104 -13.32 13.48 17.56
CA PHE A 104 -13.50 13.82 16.15
C PHE A 104 -14.96 13.79 15.74
N GLN A 105 -15.34 14.70 14.83
CA GLN A 105 -16.68 14.80 14.26
C GLN A 105 -16.56 15.18 12.78
N GLU A 106 -16.88 14.24 11.87
CA GLU A 106 -16.78 14.47 10.42
C GLU A 106 -17.77 15.54 9.94
N ALA A 107 -18.98 15.52 10.47
CA ALA A 107 -20.02 16.49 10.17
C ALA A 107 -20.83 16.87 11.41
N HIS A 108 -21.29 18.13 11.45
CA HIS A 108 -22.06 18.68 12.58
C HIS A 108 -23.39 17.96 12.91
N TRP A 109 -23.85 17.03 12.05
CA TRP A 109 -25.05 16.21 12.27
C TRP A 109 -24.73 14.78 12.76
N GLU A 110 -23.46 14.40 12.81
CA GLU A 110 -23.00 13.09 13.30
C GLU A 110 -22.55 13.20 14.76
N PRO A 111 -22.72 12.13 15.56
CA PRO A 111 -22.19 12.12 16.92
C PRO A 111 -20.65 12.16 16.87
N PRO A 112 -19.98 12.93 17.75
CA PRO A 112 -18.54 12.84 17.89
C PRO A 112 -18.13 11.46 18.41
N TYR A 113 -16.93 11.02 18.03
CA TYR A 113 -16.34 9.75 18.44
C TYR A 113 -14.86 9.91 18.82
N PHE A 114 -14.34 8.95 19.57
CA PHE A 114 -12.93 8.90 19.93
C PHE A 114 -12.06 8.48 18.73
N ASP A 115 -11.06 9.31 18.38
CA ASP A 115 -10.08 9.03 17.34
C ASP A 115 -8.83 8.38 17.95
N GLY A 116 -8.85 7.05 18.06
CA GLY A 116 -7.73 6.26 18.54
C GLY A 116 -6.49 6.34 17.64
N SER A 117 -6.66 6.60 16.34
CA SER A 117 -5.54 6.73 15.40
C SER A 117 -4.74 8.01 15.66
N ALA A 118 -5.42 9.13 15.94
CA ALA A 118 -4.75 10.39 16.28
C ALA A 118 -3.95 10.29 17.59
N LEU A 119 -4.47 9.59 18.60
CA LEU A 119 -3.74 9.31 19.83
C LEU A 119 -2.49 8.46 19.56
N ALA A 120 -2.65 7.36 18.83
CA ALA A 120 -1.55 6.45 18.49
C ALA A 120 -0.41 7.17 17.74
N ASP A 121 -0.76 8.01 16.76
CA ASP A 121 0.19 8.81 15.98
C ASP A 121 1.03 9.75 16.86
N ASP A 122 0.40 10.44 17.82
CA ASP A 122 1.09 11.39 18.68
C ASP A 122 1.95 10.70 19.74
N LEU A 123 1.50 9.56 20.29
CA LEU A 123 2.31 8.71 21.15
C LEU A 123 3.54 8.17 20.39
N ASP A 124 3.38 7.77 19.13
CA ASP A 124 4.47 7.23 18.32
C ASP A 124 5.58 8.25 18.07
N ARG A 125 5.21 9.52 17.85
CA ARG A 125 6.18 10.61 17.64
C ARG A 125 7.11 10.79 18.83
N ILE A 126 6.61 10.64 20.05
CA ILE A 126 7.42 10.68 21.27
C ILE A 126 8.22 9.38 21.39
N ALA A 127 7.60 8.24 21.08
CA ALA A 127 8.21 6.93 21.19
C ALA A 127 9.45 6.77 20.30
N VAL A 128 9.54 7.47 19.15
CA VAL A 128 10.74 7.51 18.30
C VAL A 128 11.99 7.87 19.11
N ASP A 129 11.91 8.93 19.93
CA ASP A 129 13.03 9.40 20.74
C ASP A 129 13.23 8.53 21.98
N MET A 130 12.15 8.04 22.59
CA MET A 130 12.21 7.16 23.76
C MET A 130 12.87 5.81 23.46
N LEU A 131 12.57 5.22 22.29
CA LEU A 131 13.07 3.90 21.90
C LEU A 131 14.60 3.82 21.91
N GLY A 132 15.26 4.93 21.55
CA GLY A 132 16.71 5.08 21.56
C GLY A 132 17.33 5.22 22.95
N LEU A 133 16.53 5.46 23.99
CA LEU A 133 16.96 5.68 25.38
C LEU A 133 16.66 4.50 26.30
N ILE A 134 15.75 3.60 25.92
CA ILE A 134 15.22 2.55 26.82
C ILE A 134 16.32 1.72 27.51
N GLU A 135 17.36 1.32 26.78
CA GLU A 135 18.45 0.52 27.39
C GLU A 135 19.25 1.31 28.43
N ASP A 136 19.45 2.61 28.21
CA ASP A 136 20.23 3.47 29.09
C ASP A 136 19.45 3.84 30.36
N VAL A 137 18.12 3.97 30.25
CA VAL A 137 17.26 4.46 31.35
C VAL A 137 16.59 3.36 32.17
N TYR A 138 16.53 2.13 31.66
CA TYR A 138 15.82 1.04 32.32
C TYR A 138 16.31 0.81 33.76
N ASP A 139 17.63 0.74 33.97
CA ASP A 139 18.22 0.58 35.30
C ASP A 139 18.14 1.86 36.16
N LEU A 140 17.89 3.03 35.56
CA LEU A 140 17.80 4.32 36.27
C LEU A 140 16.39 4.63 36.79
N VAL A 141 15.34 4.19 36.07
CA VAL A 141 13.93 4.51 36.39
C VAL A 141 13.36 3.56 37.47
N GLU A 142 13.97 2.38 37.66
CA GLU A 142 13.60 1.39 38.70
C GLU A 142 12.10 1.01 38.73
N ASN A 143 11.38 1.12 37.61
CA ASN A 143 9.96 0.75 37.51
C ASN A 143 9.71 -0.26 36.36
N PRO A 144 9.64 -1.58 36.66
CA PRO A 144 9.46 -2.59 35.62
C PRO A 144 8.08 -2.52 34.93
N ASP A 145 7.08 -1.96 35.60
CA ASP A 145 5.68 -1.91 35.13
C ASP A 145 5.30 -0.55 34.52
N LEU A 146 6.29 0.30 34.25
CA LEU A 146 6.09 1.68 33.79
C LEU A 146 5.14 1.78 32.58
N PHE A 147 5.44 1.06 31.51
CA PHE A 147 4.61 1.06 30.31
C PHE A 147 3.29 0.33 30.53
N SER A 148 3.26 -0.77 31.28
CA SER A 148 2.02 -1.50 31.58
C SER A 148 1.00 -0.59 32.28
N ASN A 149 1.44 0.14 33.31
CA ASN A 149 0.59 1.09 34.03
C ASN A 149 0.11 2.25 33.14
N ALA A 150 0.96 2.72 32.22
CA ALA A 150 0.59 3.77 31.27
C ALA A 150 -0.49 3.27 30.28
N LEU A 151 -0.43 2.01 29.85
CA LEU A 151 -1.47 1.41 29.00
C LEU A 151 -2.78 1.22 29.78
N ASP A 152 -2.72 0.81 31.05
CA ASP A 152 -3.93 0.73 31.89
C ASP A 152 -4.59 2.11 32.05
N GLU A 153 -3.80 3.16 32.20
CA GLU A 153 -4.29 4.54 32.30
C GLU A 153 -4.98 4.98 31.00
N ILE A 154 -4.35 4.74 29.84
CA ILE A 154 -4.97 5.01 28.54
C ILE A 154 -6.27 4.21 28.39
N ASN A 155 -6.25 2.92 28.73
CA ASN A 155 -7.43 2.05 28.66
C ASN A 155 -8.58 2.57 29.54
N SER A 156 -8.26 3.01 30.76
CA SER A 156 -9.20 3.58 31.72
C SER A 156 -9.77 4.92 31.23
N ASN A 157 -8.92 5.77 30.65
CA ASN A 157 -9.32 7.06 30.11
C ASN A 157 -10.21 6.90 28.89
N ILE A 158 -9.92 5.96 27.97
CA ILE A 158 -10.80 5.64 26.84
C ILE A 158 -12.15 5.13 27.35
N SER A 159 -12.15 4.25 28.36
CA SER A 159 -13.36 3.70 28.99
C SER A 159 -14.19 4.74 29.75
N SER A 160 -13.65 5.94 29.98
CA SER A 160 -14.36 7.05 30.62
C SER A 160 -15.25 7.83 29.65
N TYR A 161 -15.08 7.65 28.34
CA TYR A 161 -15.94 8.28 27.35
C TYR A 161 -17.39 7.78 27.47
N PRO A 162 -18.40 8.64 27.22
CA PRO A 162 -19.78 8.21 27.22
C PRO A 162 -20.05 7.11 26.18
N GLU A 163 -20.95 6.17 26.49
CA GLU A 163 -21.34 5.06 25.59
C GLU A 163 -21.70 5.53 24.17
N TRP A 164 -22.29 6.73 24.05
CA TRP A 164 -22.74 7.29 22.77
C TRP A 164 -21.59 7.79 21.88
N MET A 165 -20.39 8.05 22.43
CA MET A 165 -19.17 8.33 21.66
C MET A 165 -18.57 7.07 21.05
N GLY A 166 -19.14 5.90 21.36
CA GLY A 166 -18.79 4.65 20.72
C GLY A 166 -17.41 4.13 21.06
N ALA A 167 -16.71 4.64 22.08
CA ALA A 167 -15.39 4.15 22.46
C ALA A 167 -15.40 2.64 22.78
N GLU A 168 -16.49 2.13 23.36
CA GLU A 168 -16.67 0.70 23.67
C GLU A 168 -17.10 -0.16 22.46
N TYR A 169 -17.56 0.48 21.38
CA TYR A 169 -18.10 -0.18 20.18
C TYR A 169 -17.29 0.10 18.90
N GLY A 170 -16.32 1.00 18.99
CA GLY A 170 -15.44 1.49 17.93
C GLY A 170 -14.10 0.78 17.94
N GLU A 171 -13.24 1.12 16.99
CA GLU A 171 -11.85 0.67 16.98
C GLU A 171 -11.13 1.36 18.16
N GLY A 172 -10.56 0.57 19.07
CA GLY A 172 -9.75 1.10 20.18
C GLY A 172 -8.49 1.82 19.71
N CYS A 173 -7.59 2.12 20.63
CA CYS A 173 -6.28 2.69 20.29
C CYS A 173 -5.30 1.57 19.92
N THR A 174 -5.05 1.35 18.64
CA THR A 174 -3.92 0.50 18.21
C THR A 174 -2.65 1.33 18.18
N LEU A 175 -1.72 1.06 19.10
CA LEU A 175 -0.43 1.72 19.13
C LEU A 175 0.33 1.49 17.83
N GLU A 176 0.89 2.56 17.30
CA GLU A 176 1.80 2.51 16.17
C GLU A 176 3.13 1.79 16.52
N LYS A 177 3.94 1.61 15.48
CA LYS A 177 5.15 0.78 15.51
C LYS A 177 6.13 1.13 16.64
N ASN A 178 6.53 2.39 16.81
CA ASN A 178 7.59 2.77 17.75
C ASN A 178 7.08 2.73 19.20
N ALA A 179 5.84 3.16 19.44
CA ALA A 179 5.19 3.03 20.74
C ALA A 179 5.09 1.55 21.16
N THR A 180 4.66 0.68 20.24
CA THR A 180 4.65 -0.78 20.46
C THR A 180 6.04 -1.31 20.78
N LEU A 181 7.08 -0.90 20.04
CA LEU A 181 8.46 -1.34 20.31
C LEU A 181 8.99 -0.85 21.66
N CYS A 182 8.59 0.34 22.13
CA CYS A 182 8.95 0.83 23.46
C CYS A 182 8.39 -0.10 24.55
N VAL A 183 7.10 -0.43 24.46
CA VAL A 183 6.43 -1.36 25.38
C VAL A 183 7.14 -2.71 25.39
N LEU A 184 7.28 -3.33 24.21
CA LEU A 184 7.89 -4.67 24.09
C LEU A 184 9.33 -4.70 24.59
N LYS A 185 10.12 -3.66 24.30
CA LYS A 185 11.52 -3.57 24.75
C LYS A 185 11.63 -3.42 26.25
N TRP A 186 10.75 -2.61 26.87
CA TRP A 186 10.71 -2.44 28.33
C TRP A 186 10.35 -3.75 29.04
N LEU A 187 9.30 -4.42 28.58
CA LEU A 187 8.88 -5.72 29.11
C LEU A 187 9.95 -6.79 28.93
N TRP A 188 10.64 -6.79 27.79
CA TRP A 188 11.76 -7.70 27.56
C TRP A 188 12.88 -7.49 28.57
N LEU A 189 13.32 -6.23 28.77
CA LEU A 189 14.36 -5.90 29.74
C LEU A 189 13.96 -6.31 31.17
N SER A 190 12.68 -6.15 31.53
CA SER A 190 12.19 -6.56 32.85
C SER A 190 12.10 -8.06 33.07
N SER A 191 12.04 -8.86 32.00
CA SER A 191 11.99 -10.32 32.09
C SER A 191 13.36 -11.00 32.01
N GLN A 192 14.43 -10.28 31.67
CA GLN A 192 15.77 -10.88 31.52
C GLN A 192 16.36 -11.45 32.81
N LYS A 193 15.91 -10.98 33.97
CA LYS A 193 16.41 -11.42 35.28
C LYS A 193 15.68 -12.68 35.80
N ASP A 194 14.61 -13.10 35.13
CA ASP A 194 13.85 -14.28 35.50
C ASP A 194 14.56 -15.59 35.13
N ALA A 195 14.20 -16.68 35.82
CA ALA A 195 14.77 -18.01 35.55
C ALA A 195 14.43 -18.53 34.13
N CYS A 196 13.28 -18.11 33.61
CA CYS A 196 12.76 -18.42 32.28
C CYS A 196 12.37 -17.10 31.58
N PRO A 197 13.35 -16.36 31.01
CA PRO A 197 13.12 -15.02 30.48
C PRO A 197 12.11 -14.97 29.33
N GLY A 198 12.09 -16.00 28.49
CA GLY A 198 11.16 -16.07 27.36
C GLY A 198 9.72 -16.23 27.81
N LYS A 199 9.47 -17.15 28.75
CA LYS A 199 8.16 -17.35 29.34
C LYS A 199 7.70 -16.11 30.11
N ALA A 200 8.56 -15.55 30.96
CA ALA A 200 8.23 -14.35 31.73
C ALA A 200 7.91 -13.15 30.83
N PHE A 201 8.59 -13.01 29.70
CA PHE A 201 8.25 -12.00 28.70
C PHE A 201 6.90 -12.27 28.02
N LEU A 202 6.66 -13.51 27.58
CA LEU A 202 5.39 -13.91 26.96
C LEU A 202 4.20 -13.65 27.90
N ASP A 203 4.30 -14.10 29.15
CA ASP A 203 3.25 -13.96 30.18
C ASP A 203 2.89 -12.48 30.39
N LYS A 204 3.87 -11.57 30.42
CA LYS A 204 3.62 -10.12 30.54
C LYS A 204 2.93 -9.53 29.31
N VAL A 205 3.25 -10.00 28.12
CA VAL A 205 2.58 -9.52 26.90
C VAL A 205 1.13 -9.99 26.86
N TYR A 206 0.85 -11.23 27.25
CA TYR A 206 -0.52 -11.71 27.42
C TYR A 206 -1.27 -10.94 28.50
N GLU A 207 -0.64 -10.67 29.65
CA GLU A 207 -1.25 -9.90 30.73
C GLU A 207 -1.72 -8.51 30.26
N ILE A 208 -0.94 -7.82 29.43
CA ILE A 208 -1.33 -6.53 28.86
C ILE A 208 -2.54 -6.68 27.94
N GLN A 209 -2.55 -7.70 27.07
CA GLN A 209 -3.68 -7.93 26.15
C GLN A 209 -4.97 -8.25 26.90
N ASP A 210 -4.89 -9.04 27.97
CA ASP A 210 -6.05 -9.40 28.79
C ASP A 210 -6.57 -8.22 29.62
N ARG A 211 -5.67 -7.32 30.06
CA ARG A 211 -6.03 -6.15 30.88
C ARG A 211 -6.51 -4.96 30.05
N CYS A 212 -5.92 -4.74 28.87
CA CYS A 212 -6.17 -3.57 28.03
C CYS A 212 -7.01 -3.95 26.82
N ASN A 213 -8.34 -3.95 26.98
CA ASN A 213 -9.27 -4.28 25.89
C ASN A 213 -9.47 -3.16 24.86
N MET A 214 -9.13 -1.91 25.20
CA MET A 214 -9.25 -0.73 24.34
C MET A 214 -7.91 -0.27 23.77
N VAL A 215 -6.80 -0.94 24.12
CA VAL A 215 -5.46 -0.60 23.64
C VAL A 215 -4.79 -1.84 23.05
N ASP A 216 -4.52 -1.79 21.76
CA ASP A 216 -3.84 -2.86 21.04
C ASP A 216 -2.41 -2.47 20.68
N LEU A 217 -1.54 -3.48 20.57
CA LEU A 217 -0.19 -3.30 20.05
C LEU A 217 -0.17 -3.59 18.55
N ASP A 218 0.60 -2.84 17.77
CA ASP A 218 0.78 -3.09 16.33
C ASP A 218 1.25 -4.54 16.09
N GLU A 219 0.43 -5.30 15.35
CA GLU A 219 0.66 -6.73 15.13
C GLU A 219 1.98 -6.98 14.41
N ASN A 220 2.34 -6.12 13.44
CA ASN A 220 3.55 -6.31 12.64
C ASN A 220 4.81 -6.02 13.46
N ALA A 221 4.79 -4.96 14.28
CA ALA A 221 5.85 -4.63 15.22
C ALA A 221 6.03 -5.74 16.26
N CYS A 222 4.94 -6.32 16.78
CA CYS A 222 5.01 -7.50 17.63
C CYS A 222 5.73 -8.66 16.92
N VAL A 223 5.26 -9.07 15.74
CA VAL A 223 5.87 -10.19 14.99
C VAL A 223 7.35 -9.93 14.71
N ASP A 224 7.70 -8.72 14.25
CA ASP A 224 9.07 -8.32 13.95
C ASP A 224 9.97 -8.31 15.19
N PHE A 225 9.44 -7.93 16.36
CA PHE A 225 10.19 -7.92 17.61
C PHE A 225 10.48 -9.34 18.10
N PHE A 226 9.45 -10.19 18.17
CA PHE A 226 9.60 -11.60 18.57
C PHE A 226 10.55 -12.35 17.63
N ALA A 227 10.51 -12.07 16.33
CA ALA A 227 11.42 -12.67 15.37
C ALA A 227 12.91 -12.32 15.61
N LYS A 228 13.19 -11.18 16.24
CA LYS A 228 14.55 -10.67 16.51
C LYS A 228 15.09 -11.06 17.89
N LEU A 229 14.29 -11.73 18.73
CA LEU A 229 14.74 -12.20 20.04
C LEU A 229 15.89 -13.23 19.91
N PRO A 230 16.71 -13.40 20.97
CA PRO A 230 17.75 -14.41 20.99
C PRO A 230 17.18 -15.81 20.73
N GLY A 231 17.90 -16.64 19.96
CA GLY A 231 17.38 -17.95 19.52
C GLY A 231 16.98 -18.90 20.65
N GLU A 232 17.67 -18.87 21.79
CA GLU A 232 17.32 -19.66 22.97
C GLU A 232 15.99 -19.20 23.60
N VAL A 233 15.75 -17.89 23.62
CA VAL A 233 14.52 -17.28 24.13
C VAL A 233 13.35 -17.60 23.20
N CYS A 234 13.54 -17.51 21.88
CA CYS A 234 12.53 -17.92 20.91
C CYS A 234 12.14 -19.40 21.08
N ARG A 235 13.12 -20.28 21.33
CA ARG A 235 12.88 -21.71 21.54
C ARG A 235 12.10 -21.95 22.83
N GLU A 236 12.44 -21.24 23.90
CA GLU A 236 11.70 -21.28 25.16
C GLU A 236 10.22 -20.88 24.96
N ILE A 237 9.96 -19.75 24.29
CA ILE A 237 8.60 -19.28 23.97
C ILE A 237 7.86 -20.30 23.09
N TYR A 238 8.54 -20.90 22.11
CA TYR A 238 7.94 -21.93 21.26
C TYR A 238 7.50 -23.17 22.04
N GLU A 239 8.28 -23.61 23.04
CA GLU A 239 7.86 -24.70 23.93
C GLU A 239 6.66 -24.30 24.80
N CYS A 240 6.52 -23.02 25.16
CA CYS A 240 5.31 -22.53 25.82
C CYS A 240 4.07 -22.68 24.92
N PHE A 241 4.15 -22.28 23.63
CA PHE A 241 3.03 -22.40 22.70
C PHE A 241 2.51 -23.83 22.52
N LYS A 242 3.37 -24.85 22.63
CA LYS A 242 2.95 -26.26 22.56
C LYS A 242 2.05 -26.70 23.72
N HIS A 243 2.14 -26.01 24.84
CA HIS A 243 1.41 -26.30 26.07
C HIS A 243 0.39 -25.23 26.42
N ASP A 244 0.18 -24.26 25.53
CA ASP A 244 -0.65 -23.08 25.75
C ASP A 244 -2.15 -23.40 25.66
N ASP A 245 -2.94 -22.75 26.52
CA ASP A 245 -4.39 -22.80 26.53
C ASP A 245 -5.01 -21.84 25.50
N HIS A 246 -4.23 -20.88 24.96
CA HIS A 246 -4.63 -19.93 23.90
C HIS A 246 -4.68 -20.55 22.48
N ARG A 247 -5.22 -21.77 22.35
CA ARG A 247 -5.26 -22.49 21.05
C ARG A 247 -6.06 -21.78 19.97
N ASP A 248 -7.09 -21.04 20.36
CA ASP A 248 -7.94 -20.33 19.40
C ASP A 248 -7.17 -19.21 18.67
N ASP A 249 -6.26 -18.52 19.37
CA ASP A 249 -5.38 -17.52 18.78
C ASP A 249 -4.31 -18.13 17.89
N LEU A 250 -3.75 -19.28 18.29
CA LEU A 250 -2.80 -20.04 17.47
C LEU A 250 -3.44 -20.65 16.23
N ASP A 251 -4.75 -20.90 16.22
CA ASP A 251 -5.49 -21.41 15.05
C ASP A 251 -6.04 -20.30 14.13
N ASN A 252 -6.04 -19.05 14.60
CA ASN A 252 -6.45 -17.89 13.82
C ASN A 252 -5.30 -17.38 12.95
N VAL A 253 -5.38 -17.60 11.62
CA VAL A 253 -4.32 -17.20 10.67
C VAL A 253 -4.02 -15.70 10.63
N TYR A 254 -4.93 -14.87 11.14
CA TYR A 254 -4.78 -13.43 11.20
C TYR A 254 -4.20 -12.96 12.54
N SER A 255 -4.16 -13.81 13.57
CA SER A 255 -3.59 -13.46 14.86
C SER A 255 -2.07 -13.29 14.78
N ARG A 256 -1.55 -12.28 15.47
CA ARG A 256 -0.11 -12.11 15.71
C ARG A 256 0.52 -13.37 16.31
N TRP A 257 -0.18 -14.06 17.20
CA TRP A 257 0.31 -15.25 17.88
C TRP A 257 0.49 -16.43 16.92
N HIS A 258 -0.46 -16.64 16.01
CA HIS A 258 -0.30 -17.60 14.92
C HIS A 258 0.94 -17.27 14.07
N ARG A 259 1.14 -16.00 13.70
CA ARG A 259 2.28 -15.58 12.87
C ARG A 259 3.62 -15.79 13.57
N ILE A 260 3.70 -15.49 14.87
CA ILE A 260 4.90 -15.72 15.69
C ILE A 260 5.16 -17.23 15.84
N ASN A 261 4.14 -18.02 16.19
CA ASN A 261 4.28 -19.47 16.32
C ASN A 261 4.74 -20.10 15.00
N LEU A 262 4.13 -19.72 13.88
CA LEU A 262 4.50 -20.20 12.56
C LEU A 262 5.97 -19.89 12.22
N PHE A 263 6.45 -18.68 12.54
CA PHE A 263 7.87 -18.32 12.37
C PHE A 263 8.80 -19.19 13.22
N TYR A 264 8.39 -19.54 14.43
CA TYR A 264 9.17 -20.45 15.29
C TYR A 264 9.12 -21.90 14.82
N GLU A 265 7.98 -22.38 14.34
CA GLU A 265 7.88 -23.70 13.69
C GLU A 265 8.83 -23.76 12.50
N GLU A 266 8.82 -22.78 11.59
CA GLU A 266 9.71 -22.73 10.44
C GLU A 266 11.19 -22.82 10.86
N ARG A 267 11.55 -22.13 11.95
CA ARG A 267 12.92 -22.03 12.44
C ARG A 267 13.40 -23.27 13.21
N PHE A 268 12.52 -23.92 13.97
CA PHE A 268 12.91 -24.96 14.94
C PHE A 268 12.31 -26.34 14.65
N ASP A 269 11.17 -26.43 13.99
CA ASP A 269 10.45 -27.67 13.69
C ASP A 269 9.76 -27.61 12.32
N SER A 270 10.56 -27.87 11.28
CA SER A 270 10.06 -27.92 9.89
C SER A 270 8.89 -28.89 9.67
N GLY A 271 8.78 -29.95 10.50
CA GLY A 271 7.68 -30.91 10.43
C GLY A 271 6.37 -30.30 10.89
N ALA A 272 6.39 -29.65 12.06
CA ALA A 272 5.25 -28.90 12.58
C ALA A 272 4.83 -27.77 11.62
N TYR A 273 5.80 -27.02 11.09
CA TYR A 273 5.55 -25.94 10.13
C TYR A 273 4.79 -26.42 8.88
N LEU A 274 5.22 -27.54 8.28
CA LEU A 274 4.54 -28.11 7.12
C LEU A 274 3.14 -28.65 7.48
N GLU A 275 2.93 -29.13 8.70
CA GLU A 275 1.59 -29.55 9.14
C GLU A 275 0.66 -28.35 9.32
N THR A 276 1.14 -27.26 9.94
CA THR A 276 0.40 -25.99 10.05
C THR A 276 0.06 -25.44 8.67
N CYS A 277 1.03 -25.38 7.76
CA CYS A 277 0.79 -24.96 6.38
C CYS A 277 -0.31 -25.83 5.71
N ARG A 278 -0.29 -27.15 5.91
CA ARG A 278 -1.28 -28.08 5.36
C ARG A 278 -2.67 -27.86 5.95
N LYS A 279 -2.76 -27.65 7.27
CA LYS A 279 -4.02 -27.38 8.00
C LYS A 279 -4.69 -26.10 7.50
N HIS A 280 -3.91 -25.04 7.28
CA HIS A 280 -4.45 -23.70 6.98
C HIS A 280 -4.46 -23.32 5.50
N LEU A 281 -3.93 -24.17 4.59
CA LEU A 281 -3.87 -23.91 3.14
C LEU A 281 -5.20 -23.48 2.52
N ALA A 282 -6.32 -24.05 2.97
CA ALA A 282 -7.62 -23.70 2.42
C ALA A 282 -8.01 -22.24 2.71
N ARG A 283 -7.57 -21.68 3.85
CA ARG A 283 -7.88 -20.32 4.31
C ARG A 283 -6.87 -19.30 3.81
N ASN A 284 -5.61 -19.70 3.64
CA ASN A 284 -4.54 -18.82 3.18
C ASN A 284 -3.64 -19.55 2.17
N TRP A 285 -3.75 -19.14 0.91
CA TRP A 285 -3.00 -19.72 -0.21
C TRP A 285 -1.48 -19.57 -0.06
N ARG A 286 -0.98 -18.62 0.74
CA ARG A 286 0.47 -18.43 0.95
C ARG A 286 1.13 -19.66 1.58
N TYR A 287 0.38 -20.45 2.35
CA TYR A 287 0.85 -21.74 2.88
C TYR A 287 1.06 -22.81 1.82
N GLY A 288 0.65 -22.58 0.59
CA GLY A 288 0.88 -23.49 -0.52
C GLY A 288 2.35 -23.62 -0.88
N ARG A 289 3.08 -22.49 -0.87
CA ARG A 289 4.45 -22.44 -1.37
C ARG A 289 5.42 -23.36 -0.60
N PRO A 290 5.47 -23.32 0.74
CA PRO A 290 6.34 -24.23 1.50
C PRO A 290 6.05 -25.72 1.24
N LEU A 291 4.76 -26.09 1.14
CA LEU A 291 4.34 -27.47 0.88
C LEU A 291 4.76 -27.94 -0.51
N ILE A 292 4.65 -27.05 -1.51
CA ILE A 292 5.03 -27.33 -2.90
C ILE A 292 6.55 -27.52 -2.96
N ASP A 293 7.32 -26.63 -2.33
CA ASP A 293 8.78 -26.70 -2.33
C ASP A 293 9.27 -27.99 -1.64
N ASP A 294 8.69 -28.38 -0.49
CA ASP A 294 8.96 -29.68 0.16
C ASP A 294 8.69 -30.88 -0.77
N ALA A 295 7.55 -30.88 -1.48
CA ALA A 295 7.21 -31.94 -2.41
C ALA A 295 8.18 -31.99 -3.62
N LEU A 296 8.64 -30.82 -4.10
CA LEU A 296 9.61 -30.70 -5.18
C LEU A 296 10.99 -31.23 -4.75
N ASP A 297 11.44 -30.91 -3.53
CA ASP A 297 12.71 -31.38 -2.97
C ASP A 297 12.72 -32.90 -2.78
N GLN A 298 11.56 -33.49 -2.44
CA GLN A 298 11.36 -34.94 -2.38
C GLN A 298 11.25 -35.59 -3.77
N GLY A 299 11.19 -34.81 -4.85
CA GLY A 299 10.98 -35.29 -6.21
C GLY A 299 9.56 -35.81 -6.49
N ASP A 300 8.61 -35.55 -5.59
CA ASP A 300 7.21 -35.96 -5.73
C ASP A 300 6.40 -34.92 -6.51
N TYR A 301 6.56 -34.98 -7.84
CA TYR A 301 5.89 -34.06 -8.76
C TYR A 301 4.36 -34.22 -8.76
N GLN A 302 3.83 -35.40 -8.39
CA GLN A 302 2.36 -35.60 -8.32
C GLN A 302 1.78 -34.90 -7.11
N LYS A 303 2.42 -35.03 -5.94
CA LYS A 303 2.06 -34.29 -4.73
C LYS A 303 2.19 -32.78 -4.94
N ALA A 304 3.27 -32.33 -5.59
CA ALA A 304 3.45 -30.92 -5.92
C ALA A 304 2.31 -30.38 -6.82
N GLU A 305 1.88 -31.14 -7.84
CA GLU A 305 0.73 -30.76 -8.68
C GLU A 305 -0.57 -30.65 -7.87
N SER A 306 -0.86 -31.61 -6.99
CA SER A 306 -2.06 -31.57 -6.14
C SER A 306 -2.04 -30.38 -5.17
N LEU A 307 -0.87 -30.01 -4.64
CA LEU A 307 -0.72 -28.85 -3.77
C LEU A 307 -0.91 -27.54 -4.53
N LEU A 308 -0.39 -27.44 -5.76
CA LEU A 308 -0.66 -26.29 -6.64
C LEU A 308 -2.16 -26.13 -6.90
N GLU A 309 -2.89 -27.21 -7.20
CA GLU A 309 -4.34 -27.17 -7.36
C GLU A 309 -5.05 -26.60 -6.12
N LYS A 310 -4.73 -27.12 -4.93
CA LYS A 310 -5.30 -26.63 -3.66
C LYS A 310 -4.94 -25.18 -3.39
N THR A 311 -3.71 -24.78 -3.69
CA THR A 311 -3.22 -23.42 -3.50
C THR A 311 -4.00 -22.43 -4.37
N PHE A 312 -4.18 -22.73 -5.65
CA PHE A 312 -4.96 -21.86 -6.55
C PHE A 312 -6.47 -21.89 -6.23
N SER A 313 -7.00 -23.01 -5.74
CA SER A 313 -8.38 -23.05 -5.23
C SER A 313 -8.58 -22.11 -4.03
N SER A 314 -7.64 -22.08 -3.09
CA SER A 314 -7.68 -21.12 -1.97
C SER A 314 -7.52 -19.68 -2.48
N TYR A 315 -6.56 -19.45 -3.37
CA TYR A 315 -6.29 -18.13 -3.95
C TYR A 315 -7.51 -17.52 -4.65
N LEU A 316 -8.24 -18.33 -5.42
CA LEU A 316 -9.42 -17.91 -6.17
C LEU A 316 -10.70 -17.87 -5.30
N ALA A 317 -10.61 -18.21 -4.00
CA ALA A 317 -11.74 -18.30 -3.09
C ALA A 317 -12.91 -19.15 -3.62
N ARG A 318 -12.61 -20.21 -4.40
CA ARG A 318 -13.63 -21.03 -5.05
C ARG A 318 -14.38 -21.88 -4.03
N GLN A 319 -15.64 -21.51 -3.80
CA GLN A 319 -16.58 -22.32 -3.00
C GLN A 319 -17.07 -23.56 -3.78
N ASP A 320 -16.97 -23.55 -5.11
CA ASP A 320 -17.32 -24.68 -5.97
C ASP A 320 -16.17 -25.70 -6.07
N LYS A 321 -16.46 -27.00 -5.99
CA LYS A 321 -15.47 -28.09 -6.07
C LYS A 321 -14.75 -28.20 -7.43
N ALA A 322 -14.96 -27.26 -8.35
CA ALA A 322 -14.36 -27.30 -9.67
C ALA A 322 -12.89 -26.88 -9.58
N ILE A 323 -12.00 -27.86 -9.70
CA ILE A 323 -10.55 -27.62 -9.73
C ILE A 323 -10.20 -26.75 -10.94
N TRP A 324 -9.57 -25.61 -10.66
CA TRP A 324 -9.02 -24.75 -11.70
C TRP A 324 -7.68 -25.30 -12.20
N HIS A 325 -7.48 -25.23 -13.52
CA HIS A 325 -6.18 -25.53 -14.13
C HIS A 325 -5.77 -24.40 -15.06
N PRO A 326 -4.46 -24.14 -15.22
CA PRO A 326 -3.95 -23.05 -16.04
C PRO A 326 -4.44 -23.05 -17.48
N GLU A 327 -4.75 -24.21 -18.07
CA GLU A 327 -5.23 -24.31 -19.46
C GLU A 327 -6.73 -24.02 -19.64
N LYS A 328 -7.52 -23.85 -18.57
CA LYS A 328 -8.99 -23.70 -18.66
C LYS A 328 -9.43 -22.27 -18.92
N SER A 329 -8.90 -21.32 -18.15
CA SER A 329 -9.30 -19.92 -18.19
C SER A 329 -8.20 -19.01 -17.65
N LEU A 330 -8.29 -17.73 -18.00
CA LEU A 330 -7.38 -16.69 -17.60
C LEU A 330 -7.54 -16.40 -16.11
N LEU A 331 -6.43 -16.48 -15.37
CA LEU A 331 -6.40 -16.27 -13.92
C LEU A 331 -6.85 -14.86 -13.52
N LEU A 332 -6.72 -13.87 -14.41
CA LEU A 332 -7.22 -12.52 -14.17
C LEU A 332 -8.75 -12.45 -14.12
N ASP A 333 -9.42 -13.25 -14.96
CA ASP A 333 -10.90 -13.26 -15.07
C ASP A 333 -11.56 -14.05 -13.93
N GLU A 334 -10.83 -15.00 -13.35
CA GLU A 334 -11.34 -15.90 -12.30
C GLU A 334 -11.26 -15.30 -10.89
N ARG A 335 -10.70 -14.11 -10.72
CA ARG A 335 -10.55 -13.48 -9.40
C ARG A 335 -11.80 -12.72 -9.01
N HIS A 336 -12.28 -13.00 -7.80
CA HIS A 336 -13.35 -12.23 -7.19
C HIS A 336 -12.88 -10.92 -6.52
N TYR A 337 -11.61 -10.87 -6.10
CA TYR A 337 -11.02 -9.71 -5.41
C TYR A 337 -9.65 -9.36 -5.98
N TYR A 338 -9.36 -8.07 -6.09
CA TYR A 338 -8.04 -7.56 -6.43
C TYR A 338 -7.18 -7.52 -5.16
N HIS A 339 -6.08 -8.26 -5.13
CA HIS A 339 -5.10 -8.21 -4.05
C HIS A 339 -3.82 -7.58 -4.57
N GLU A 340 -3.59 -6.30 -4.26
CA GLU A 340 -2.35 -5.61 -4.60
C GLU A 340 -1.14 -6.29 -3.94
N GLY A 341 -0.01 -6.37 -4.66
CA GLY A 341 1.27 -6.78 -4.10
C GLY A 341 1.55 -8.29 -4.08
N ASN A 342 0.68 -9.12 -4.70
CA ASN A 342 0.85 -10.58 -4.78
C ASN A 342 1.32 -11.06 -6.16
N GLU A 343 1.70 -10.16 -7.07
CA GLU A 343 2.01 -10.46 -8.47
C GLU A 343 3.17 -11.43 -8.62
N GLU A 344 4.26 -11.19 -7.88
CA GLU A 344 5.48 -12.01 -7.96
C GLU A 344 5.28 -13.40 -7.34
N ASP A 345 4.60 -13.50 -6.20
CA ASP A 345 4.35 -14.78 -5.52
C ASP A 345 3.50 -15.72 -6.37
N VAL A 346 2.39 -15.20 -6.92
CA VAL A 346 1.49 -15.99 -7.77
C VAL A 346 2.15 -16.30 -9.13
N SER A 347 2.92 -15.37 -9.70
CA SER A 347 3.74 -15.67 -10.88
C SER A 347 4.73 -16.79 -10.58
N GLY A 348 5.39 -16.77 -9.42
CA GLY A 348 6.28 -17.83 -8.96
C GLY A 348 5.57 -19.19 -8.83
N LEU A 349 4.33 -19.21 -8.33
CA LEU A 349 3.52 -20.44 -8.29
C LEU A 349 3.18 -20.97 -9.69
N LEU A 350 2.87 -20.10 -10.66
CA LEU A 350 2.66 -20.49 -12.06
C LEU A 350 3.94 -21.02 -12.70
N GLU A 351 5.10 -20.46 -12.38
CA GLU A 351 6.41 -20.96 -12.81
C GLU A 351 6.70 -22.35 -12.22
N SER A 352 6.41 -22.57 -10.93
CA SER A 352 6.47 -23.89 -10.29
C SER A 352 5.53 -24.88 -10.98
N TRP A 353 4.30 -24.48 -11.32
CA TRP A 353 3.35 -25.35 -12.03
C TRP A 353 3.85 -25.72 -13.43
N ALA A 354 4.48 -24.80 -14.14
CA ALA A 354 5.12 -25.09 -15.42
C ALA A 354 6.25 -26.12 -15.28
N ASN A 355 7.06 -26.02 -14.22
CA ASN A 355 8.16 -26.95 -13.95
C ASN A 355 7.64 -28.34 -13.58
N VAL A 356 6.64 -28.43 -12.71
CA VAL A 356 5.95 -29.69 -12.35
C VAL A 356 5.34 -30.34 -13.59
N SER A 357 4.58 -29.56 -14.38
CA SER A 357 3.94 -30.05 -15.61
C SER A 357 4.96 -30.57 -16.63
N ARG A 358 6.15 -29.96 -16.70
CA ARG A 358 7.25 -30.44 -17.54
C ARG A 358 7.71 -31.83 -17.12
N LYS A 359 7.88 -32.06 -15.81
CA LYS A 359 8.34 -33.33 -15.24
C LYS A 359 7.28 -34.43 -15.39
N LEU A 360 6.01 -34.07 -15.29
CA LEU A 360 4.87 -34.98 -15.51
C LEU A 360 4.50 -35.19 -16.99
N GLY A 361 5.20 -34.54 -17.93
CA GLY A 361 4.93 -34.67 -19.36
C GLY A 361 3.66 -33.95 -19.86
N ASN A 362 3.03 -33.11 -19.04
CA ASN A 362 1.85 -32.33 -19.43
C ASN A 362 2.24 -31.05 -20.18
N ILE A 363 2.48 -31.19 -21.48
CA ILE A 363 2.94 -30.10 -22.35
C ILE A 363 1.94 -28.94 -22.46
N LYS A 364 0.63 -29.22 -22.37
CA LYS A 364 -0.42 -28.20 -22.50
C LYS A 364 -0.48 -27.32 -21.26
N ARG A 365 -0.53 -27.95 -20.08
CA ARG A 365 -0.54 -27.24 -18.79
C ARG A 365 0.72 -26.43 -18.61
N ARG A 366 1.89 -27.00 -18.93
CA ARG A 366 3.16 -26.27 -18.94
C ARG A 366 3.07 -24.99 -19.79
N ALA A 367 2.63 -25.10 -21.04
CA ALA A 367 2.56 -23.94 -21.94
C ALA A 367 1.57 -22.88 -21.41
N ALA A 368 0.42 -23.31 -20.89
CA ALA A 368 -0.57 -22.45 -20.28
C ALA A 368 -0.03 -21.73 -19.03
N SER A 369 0.56 -22.44 -18.07
CA SER A 369 1.16 -21.85 -16.86
C SER A 369 2.25 -20.83 -17.21
N GLU A 370 3.12 -21.15 -18.17
CA GLU A 370 4.17 -20.24 -18.62
C GLU A 370 3.61 -18.98 -19.31
N LEU A 371 2.49 -19.08 -20.04
CA LEU A 371 1.83 -17.92 -20.65
C LEU A 371 1.12 -17.07 -19.59
N GLN A 372 0.41 -17.73 -18.69
CA GLN A 372 -0.33 -17.08 -17.59
C GLN A 372 0.61 -16.35 -16.64
N SER A 373 1.80 -16.90 -16.33
CA SER A 373 2.80 -16.19 -15.51
C SER A 373 3.19 -14.84 -16.12
N VAL A 374 3.43 -14.80 -17.43
CA VAL A 374 3.76 -13.55 -18.15
C VAL A 374 2.58 -12.59 -18.16
N ILE A 375 1.37 -13.09 -18.44
CA ILE A 375 0.16 -12.25 -18.42
C ILE A 375 -0.10 -11.71 -17.02
N PHE A 376 0.10 -12.52 -15.99
CA PHE A 376 -0.26 -12.16 -14.63
C PHE A 376 0.69 -11.12 -14.04
N ARG A 377 2.01 -11.28 -14.27
CA ARG A 377 3.03 -10.32 -13.80
C ARG A 377 2.88 -8.94 -14.44
N ALA A 378 2.58 -8.88 -15.74
CA ALA A 378 2.49 -7.61 -16.46
C ALA A 378 1.49 -7.71 -17.63
N PRO A 379 0.18 -7.68 -17.35
CA PRO A 379 -0.84 -7.93 -18.39
C PRO A 379 -0.81 -6.89 -19.51
N GLU A 380 -0.36 -5.68 -19.19
CA GLU A 380 -0.32 -4.54 -20.10
C GLU A 380 0.96 -4.50 -20.95
N ASP A 381 1.97 -5.32 -20.63
CA ASP A 381 3.14 -5.50 -21.49
C ASP A 381 2.80 -6.42 -22.67
N TRP A 382 2.12 -5.84 -23.65
CA TRP A 382 1.73 -6.54 -24.86
C TRP A 382 2.92 -7.19 -25.57
N ALA A 383 4.12 -6.59 -25.52
CA ALA A 383 5.28 -7.14 -26.19
C ALA A 383 5.73 -8.46 -25.53
N ALA A 384 5.76 -8.50 -24.20
CA ALA A 384 6.06 -9.71 -23.44
C ALA A 384 5.03 -10.81 -23.69
N VAL A 385 3.73 -10.50 -23.57
CA VAL A 385 2.64 -11.48 -23.75
C VAL A 385 2.60 -12.01 -25.19
N ILE A 386 2.61 -11.13 -26.18
CA ILE A 386 2.63 -11.51 -27.60
C ILE A 386 3.89 -12.32 -27.93
N GLY A 387 5.04 -11.90 -27.39
CA GLY A 387 6.31 -12.61 -27.57
C GLY A 387 6.27 -14.02 -27.00
N LYS A 388 5.68 -14.21 -25.81
CA LYS A 388 5.51 -15.52 -25.18
C LYS A 388 4.55 -16.41 -25.96
N TYR A 389 3.39 -15.86 -26.35
CA TYR A 389 2.41 -16.58 -27.17
C TYR A 389 3.01 -17.06 -28.50
N LYS A 390 3.74 -16.20 -29.23
CA LYS A 390 4.41 -16.57 -30.48
C LYS A 390 5.39 -17.74 -30.33
N LYS A 391 6.18 -17.74 -29.25
CA LYS A 391 7.15 -18.81 -28.97
C LYS A 391 6.49 -20.16 -28.73
N GLN A 392 5.27 -20.17 -28.17
CA GLN A 392 4.57 -21.38 -27.78
C GLN A 392 3.51 -21.86 -28.79
N ARG A 393 3.16 -21.03 -29.79
CA ARG A 393 2.12 -21.30 -30.80
C ARG A 393 2.53 -22.39 -31.80
N ASN A 394 2.63 -23.63 -31.33
CA ASN A 394 2.78 -24.83 -32.14
C ASN A 394 1.49 -25.67 -32.10
N SER A 395 1.35 -26.62 -33.03
CA SER A 395 0.12 -27.42 -33.19
C SER A 395 -0.27 -28.24 -31.96
N GLN A 396 0.67 -28.61 -31.09
CA GLN A 396 0.43 -29.50 -29.95
C GLN A 396 -0.22 -28.78 -28.75
N VAL A 397 0.18 -27.53 -28.49
CA VAL A 397 -0.32 -26.76 -27.33
C VAL A 397 -1.30 -25.65 -27.71
N LYS A 398 -1.46 -25.37 -29.01
CA LYS A 398 -2.37 -24.33 -29.54
C LYS A 398 -3.76 -24.34 -28.90
N LYS A 399 -4.39 -25.52 -28.77
CA LYS A 399 -5.73 -25.66 -28.17
C LYS A 399 -5.82 -25.21 -26.70
N ALA A 400 -4.70 -25.20 -25.97
CA ALA A 400 -4.65 -24.77 -24.58
C ALA A 400 -4.36 -23.26 -24.44
N ILE A 401 -3.53 -22.70 -25.33
CA ILE A 401 -3.08 -21.30 -25.21
C ILE A 401 -3.91 -20.29 -26.02
N ASP A 402 -4.55 -20.71 -27.12
CA ASP A 402 -5.38 -19.81 -27.95
C ASP A 402 -6.57 -19.23 -27.17
N PRO A 403 -7.33 -20.01 -26.37
CA PRO A 403 -8.42 -19.46 -25.57
C PRO A 403 -7.94 -18.45 -24.53
N LEU A 404 -6.81 -18.72 -23.87
CA LEU A 404 -6.22 -17.83 -22.88
C LEU A 404 -5.77 -16.50 -23.51
N PHE A 405 -5.16 -16.57 -24.68
CA PHE A 405 -4.74 -15.38 -25.42
C PHE A 405 -5.94 -14.53 -25.85
N ALA A 406 -7.04 -15.16 -26.29
CA ALA A 406 -8.28 -14.48 -26.65
C ALA A 406 -8.96 -13.82 -25.44
N GLN A 407 -8.97 -14.48 -24.27
CA GLN A 407 -9.44 -13.91 -23.01
C GLN A 407 -8.59 -12.69 -22.63
N TRP A 408 -7.26 -12.80 -22.69
CA TRP A 408 -6.37 -11.67 -22.44
C TRP A 408 -6.61 -10.50 -23.41
N GLN A 409 -6.84 -10.75 -24.70
CA GLN A 409 -7.21 -9.71 -25.67
C GLN A 409 -8.49 -8.96 -25.24
N THR A 410 -9.49 -9.71 -24.77
CA THR A 410 -10.77 -9.17 -24.30
C THR A 410 -10.58 -8.32 -23.05
N GLU A 411 -9.78 -8.81 -22.09
CA GLU A 411 -9.45 -8.10 -20.86
C GLU A 411 -8.69 -6.79 -21.14
N MET A 412 -7.69 -6.82 -22.03
CA MET A 412 -6.97 -5.61 -22.45
C MET A 412 -7.88 -4.60 -23.14
N ALA A 413 -8.85 -5.08 -23.92
CA ALA A 413 -9.86 -4.23 -24.52
C ALA A 413 -10.77 -3.59 -23.46
N GLY A 414 -11.24 -4.37 -22.49
CA GLY A 414 -12.09 -3.89 -21.38
C GLY A 414 -11.40 -2.81 -20.53
N ARG A 415 -10.16 -3.08 -20.07
CA ARG A 415 -9.35 -2.12 -19.30
C ARG A 415 -9.06 -0.82 -20.05
N SER A 416 -9.10 -0.84 -21.38
CA SER A 416 -8.83 0.35 -22.20
C SER A 416 -9.99 1.35 -22.25
N VAL A 417 -11.17 1.01 -21.73
CA VAL A 417 -12.39 1.84 -21.84
C VAL A 417 -13.18 1.94 -20.52
N SER A 418 -12.76 1.27 -19.43
CA SER A 418 -13.59 1.04 -18.22
C SER A 418 -14.03 2.29 -17.44
N TYR A 419 -13.46 3.48 -17.69
CA TYR A 419 -13.91 4.73 -17.05
C TYR A 419 -15.28 5.25 -17.55
N VAL A 420 -15.84 4.65 -18.59
CA VAL A 420 -17.19 4.95 -19.06
C VAL A 420 -18.12 3.83 -18.57
N MET A 421 -18.78 4.05 -17.44
CA MET A 421 -19.76 3.10 -16.88
C MET A 421 -20.73 2.62 -17.96
N ASP A 422 -21.01 1.31 -17.98
CA ASP A 422 -21.95 0.59 -18.86
C ASP A 422 -21.56 0.39 -20.35
N VAL A 423 -20.28 0.40 -20.71
CA VAL A 423 -19.87 -0.04 -22.07
C VAL A 423 -19.87 -1.57 -22.13
N PRO A 424 -20.63 -2.21 -23.05
CA PRO A 424 -20.56 -3.66 -23.24
C PRO A 424 -19.14 -4.09 -23.58
N VAL A 425 -18.66 -5.16 -22.94
CA VAL A 425 -17.41 -5.82 -23.35
C VAL A 425 -17.63 -6.37 -24.76
N LEU A 426 -17.00 -5.73 -25.75
CA LEU A 426 -17.07 -6.13 -27.14
C LEU A 426 -15.90 -7.06 -27.43
N SER A 427 -16.18 -8.26 -27.95
CA SER A 427 -15.17 -9.25 -28.33
C SER A 427 -14.52 -9.00 -29.71
N ASP A 428 -14.88 -7.90 -30.38
CA ASP A 428 -14.35 -7.52 -31.71
C ASP A 428 -14.21 -5.99 -31.82
N THR A 429 -13.08 -5.47 -31.33
CA THR A 429 -12.77 -4.02 -31.33
C THR A 429 -11.45 -3.73 -32.03
N TRP A 430 -11.17 -2.45 -32.29
CA TRP A 430 -9.88 -2.05 -32.86
C TRP A 430 -8.68 -2.46 -32.01
N ILE A 431 -8.86 -2.68 -30.70
CA ILE A 431 -7.83 -3.19 -29.80
C ILE A 431 -7.54 -4.66 -30.09
N HIS A 432 -8.57 -5.49 -30.28
CA HIS A 432 -8.41 -6.88 -30.71
C HIS A 432 -7.69 -6.96 -32.05
N TRP A 433 -8.12 -6.15 -33.03
CA TRP A 433 -7.47 -6.10 -34.34
C TRP A 433 -6.02 -5.63 -34.26
N LEU A 434 -5.72 -4.68 -33.37
CA LEU A 434 -4.38 -4.17 -33.20
C LEU A 434 -3.45 -5.25 -32.64
N ILE A 435 -3.86 -5.93 -31.57
CA ILE A 435 -3.10 -7.05 -30.98
C ILE A 435 -2.91 -8.16 -32.01
N GLU A 436 -3.97 -8.52 -32.75
CA GLU A 436 -3.93 -9.53 -33.81
C GLU A 436 -2.96 -9.14 -34.94
N ALA A 437 -2.86 -7.85 -35.27
CA ALA A 437 -1.93 -7.33 -36.26
C ALA A 437 -0.49 -7.29 -35.74
N GLU A 438 -0.26 -7.05 -34.45
CA GLU A 438 1.07 -7.14 -33.83
C GLU A 438 1.62 -8.58 -33.80
N LEU A 439 0.76 -9.60 -33.93
CA LEU A 439 1.21 -10.98 -34.14
C LEU A 439 2.00 -11.14 -35.46
N ASP A 440 1.61 -10.42 -36.50
CA ASP A 440 2.29 -10.43 -37.79
C ASP A 440 2.18 -9.07 -38.47
N ILE A 441 3.05 -8.16 -38.07
CA ILE A 441 3.04 -6.76 -38.56
C ILE A 441 3.19 -6.71 -40.08
N ARG A 442 4.03 -7.60 -40.66
CA ARG A 442 4.30 -7.58 -42.10
C ARG A 442 3.09 -8.05 -42.89
N GLY A 443 2.44 -9.14 -42.46
CA GLY A 443 1.28 -9.71 -43.16
C GLY A 443 -0.05 -9.01 -42.87
N LYS A 444 -0.22 -8.40 -41.68
CA LYS A 444 -1.54 -7.91 -41.22
C LYS A 444 -1.69 -6.40 -41.14
N LYS A 445 -0.65 -5.61 -41.42
CA LYS A 445 -0.76 -4.14 -41.42
C LYS A 445 -1.87 -3.63 -42.34
N ALA A 446 -1.95 -4.14 -43.58
CA ALA A 446 -2.98 -3.73 -44.53
C ALA A 446 -4.39 -4.15 -44.06
N TRP A 447 -4.52 -5.38 -43.56
CA TRP A 447 -5.77 -5.91 -43.00
C TRP A 447 -6.28 -5.08 -41.81
N PHE A 448 -5.39 -4.69 -40.89
CA PHE A 448 -5.75 -3.83 -39.77
C PHE A 448 -6.30 -2.49 -40.24
N MET A 449 -5.63 -1.85 -41.20
CA MET A 449 -6.06 -0.56 -41.74
C MET A 449 -7.40 -0.67 -42.48
N GLU A 450 -7.63 -1.77 -43.21
CA GLU A 450 -8.92 -2.04 -43.85
C GLU A 450 -10.05 -2.14 -42.82
N LYS A 451 -9.86 -2.95 -41.77
CA LYS A 451 -10.81 -3.10 -40.65
C LYS A 451 -11.08 -1.76 -39.96
N LEU A 452 -10.03 -1.01 -39.64
CA LEU A 452 -10.12 0.28 -38.99
C LEU A 452 -10.91 1.29 -39.84
N ASN A 453 -10.63 1.37 -41.14
CA ASN A 453 -11.32 2.27 -42.05
C ASN A 453 -12.78 1.89 -42.24
N ALA A 454 -13.08 0.59 -42.37
CA ALA A 454 -14.45 0.09 -42.47
C ALA A 454 -15.26 0.44 -41.21
N TRP A 455 -14.66 0.29 -40.03
CA TRP A 455 -15.27 0.64 -38.76
C TRP A 455 -15.54 2.16 -38.63
N LEU A 456 -14.55 3.00 -38.94
CA LEU A 456 -14.72 4.47 -38.93
C LEU A 456 -15.81 4.91 -39.93
N ALA A 457 -15.87 4.28 -41.11
CA ALA A 457 -16.92 4.54 -42.09
C ALA A 457 -18.31 4.13 -41.57
N HIS A 458 -18.40 3.04 -40.81
CA HIS A 458 -19.65 2.59 -40.19
C HIS A 458 -20.13 3.56 -39.10
N LEU A 459 -19.24 4.00 -38.20
CA LEU A 459 -19.53 5.02 -37.20
C LEU A 459 -19.99 6.34 -37.83
N ARG A 460 -19.41 6.69 -38.99
CA ARG A 460 -19.83 7.87 -39.74
C ARG A 460 -21.25 7.72 -40.30
N LYS A 461 -21.69 6.52 -40.67
CA LYS A 461 -22.99 6.29 -41.32
C LYS A 461 -24.13 6.05 -40.32
N ASP A 462 -23.90 5.27 -39.27
CA ASP A 462 -24.94 4.81 -38.35
C ASP A 462 -24.85 5.51 -36.98
N ARG A 463 -25.94 6.21 -36.62
CA ARG A 463 -26.06 6.92 -35.34
C ARG A 463 -26.11 5.97 -34.14
N ASN A 464 -26.81 4.85 -34.25
CA ASN A 464 -26.99 3.91 -33.15
C ASN A 464 -25.68 3.19 -32.82
N VAL A 465 -24.92 2.83 -33.86
CA VAL A 465 -23.59 2.24 -33.69
C VAL A 465 -22.63 3.25 -33.07
N PHE A 466 -22.63 4.51 -33.55
CA PHE A 466 -21.84 5.57 -32.94
C PHE A 466 -22.18 5.77 -31.45
N ALA A 467 -23.47 5.85 -31.10
CA ALA A 467 -23.90 6.07 -29.73
C ALA A 467 -23.42 4.96 -28.76
N LYS A 468 -23.28 3.72 -29.26
CA LYS A 468 -22.76 2.59 -28.46
C LYS A 468 -21.24 2.50 -28.42
N GLN A 469 -20.54 3.00 -29.44
CA GLN A 469 -19.11 2.74 -29.64
C GLN A 469 -18.22 3.99 -29.57
N TRP A 470 -18.79 5.18 -29.34
CA TRP A 470 -18.01 6.41 -29.18
C TRP A 470 -16.90 6.33 -28.11
N PRO A 471 -17.01 5.57 -26.99
CA PRO A 471 -15.92 5.47 -26.02
C PRO A 471 -14.67 4.82 -26.63
N TRP A 472 -14.85 3.80 -27.47
CA TRP A 472 -13.76 3.17 -28.23
C TRP A 472 -13.14 4.13 -29.24
N LEU A 473 -13.94 4.98 -29.88
CA LEU A 473 -13.46 6.03 -30.78
C LEU A 473 -12.69 7.11 -30.02
N ALA A 474 -13.13 7.47 -28.81
CA ALA A 474 -12.45 8.46 -27.98
C ALA A 474 -11.04 7.96 -27.61
N ARG A 475 -10.96 6.71 -27.13
CA ARG A 475 -9.66 6.06 -26.84
C ARG A 475 -8.76 6.01 -28.07
N LEU A 476 -9.28 5.55 -29.22
CA LEU A 476 -8.51 5.53 -30.47
C LEU A 476 -7.99 6.93 -30.83
N THR A 477 -8.87 7.95 -30.81
CA THR A 477 -8.52 9.31 -31.21
C THR A 477 -7.39 9.89 -30.35
N LYS A 478 -7.37 9.55 -29.06
CA LYS A 478 -6.31 9.92 -28.12
C LYS A 478 -5.00 9.18 -28.42
N ASP A 479 -5.06 7.89 -28.72
CA ASP A 479 -3.88 7.03 -28.94
C ASP A 479 -3.27 7.14 -30.34
N LEU A 480 -4.00 7.70 -31.30
CA LEU A 480 -3.51 7.86 -32.67
C LEU A 480 -2.29 8.81 -32.73
N PRO A 481 -1.26 8.48 -33.53
CA PRO A 481 -0.11 9.35 -33.72
C PRO A 481 -0.52 10.75 -34.21
N GLY A 482 -0.11 11.78 -33.48
CA GLY A 482 -0.43 13.18 -33.79
C GLY A 482 -1.63 13.76 -33.03
N SER A 483 -2.25 12.99 -32.12
CA SER A 483 -3.35 13.45 -31.26
C SER A 483 -3.02 14.69 -30.42
N SER A 484 -1.75 14.93 -30.08
CA SER A 484 -1.29 16.15 -29.39
C SER A 484 -1.60 17.44 -30.16
N LYS A 485 -1.73 17.37 -31.51
CA LYS A 485 -2.16 18.50 -32.33
C LYS A 485 -3.65 18.83 -32.12
N ILE A 486 -4.47 17.85 -31.72
CA ILE A 486 -5.88 18.06 -31.37
C ILE A 486 -5.95 18.90 -30.10
N ASN A 487 -5.20 18.55 -29.05
CA ASN A 487 -5.19 19.33 -27.80
C ASN A 487 -4.86 20.80 -28.04
N ARG A 488 -3.89 21.10 -28.92
CA ARG A 488 -3.54 22.50 -29.28
C ARG A 488 -4.63 23.23 -30.05
N LYS A 489 -5.39 22.55 -30.92
CA LYS A 489 -6.39 23.17 -31.80
C LYS A 489 -7.80 23.20 -31.20
N HIS A 490 -8.14 22.17 -30.43
CA HIS A 490 -9.46 21.92 -29.87
C HIS A 490 -9.29 21.44 -28.40
N PRO A 491 -8.80 22.32 -27.51
CA PRO A 491 -8.45 21.95 -26.14
C PRO A 491 -9.65 21.48 -25.32
N THR A 492 -10.83 22.09 -25.52
CA THR A 492 -12.03 21.70 -24.80
C THR A 492 -12.57 20.36 -25.31
N PHE A 493 -12.53 20.12 -26.62
CA PHE A 493 -12.84 18.80 -27.18
C PHE A 493 -11.91 17.72 -26.62
N PHE A 494 -10.60 17.98 -26.60
CA PHE A 494 -9.62 17.04 -26.08
C PHE A 494 -9.91 16.70 -24.61
N LYS A 495 -10.14 17.70 -23.76
CA LYS A 495 -10.38 17.50 -22.32
C LYS A 495 -11.71 16.81 -21.99
N ILE A 496 -12.77 17.16 -22.71
CA ILE A 496 -14.15 16.78 -22.32
C ILE A 496 -14.60 15.48 -23.00
N VAL A 497 -14.17 15.26 -24.24
CA VAL A 497 -14.64 14.11 -25.04
C VAL A 497 -13.63 12.97 -25.04
N LEU A 498 -12.33 13.26 -24.87
CA LEU A 498 -11.29 12.25 -24.79
C LEU A 498 -10.87 12.12 -23.31
N PRO A 499 -11.38 11.13 -22.56
CA PRO A 499 -11.16 11.05 -21.12
C PRO A 499 -9.67 11.05 -20.75
N GLU A 500 -9.31 11.79 -19.71
CA GLU A 500 -7.98 11.74 -19.09
C GLU A 500 -7.85 10.47 -18.23
N ASP A 501 -6.68 9.83 -18.29
CA ASP A 501 -6.33 8.76 -17.36
C ASP A 501 -5.49 9.41 -16.25
N SER A 502 -5.51 8.87 -15.04
CA SER A 502 -4.74 9.34 -13.88
C SER A 502 -3.22 9.10 -14.00
N GLY A 503 -2.67 9.06 -15.23
CA GLY A 503 -1.25 8.86 -15.50
C GLY A 503 -0.99 8.17 -16.85
N VAL A 504 0.29 8.07 -17.24
CA VAL A 504 0.69 7.29 -18.42
C VAL A 504 0.79 5.81 -18.04
N SER A 505 -0.30 5.06 -18.19
CA SER A 505 -0.31 3.61 -17.94
C SER A 505 0.59 2.84 -18.92
N LEU A 506 1.04 1.63 -18.56
CA LEU A 506 1.71 0.73 -19.50
C LEU A 506 0.81 0.37 -20.69
N LEU A 507 -0.50 0.28 -20.44
CA LEU A 507 -1.51 0.00 -21.46
C LEU A 507 -1.57 1.11 -22.54
N ASP A 508 -1.46 2.37 -22.13
CA ASP A 508 -1.39 3.52 -23.04
C ASP A 508 -0.16 3.45 -23.94
N LYS A 509 0.99 3.11 -23.37
CA LYS A 509 2.24 2.94 -24.12
C LYS A 509 2.11 1.79 -25.12
N ALA A 510 1.49 0.68 -24.73
CA ALA A 510 1.28 -0.48 -25.59
C ALA A 510 0.39 -0.13 -26.80
N ARG A 511 -0.80 0.45 -26.58
CA ARG A 511 -1.71 0.86 -27.66
C ARG A 511 -1.08 1.88 -28.61
N CYS A 512 -0.46 2.93 -28.07
CA CYS A 512 0.22 3.95 -28.86
C CYS A 512 1.41 3.37 -29.66
N SER A 513 2.15 2.42 -29.09
CA SER A 513 3.23 1.72 -29.78
C SER A 513 2.71 0.88 -30.94
N GLY A 514 1.67 0.09 -30.71
CA GLY A 514 1.00 -0.70 -31.75
C GLY A 514 0.50 0.14 -32.90
N LEU A 515 -0.27 1.21 -32.62
CA LEU A 515 -0.80 2.10 -33.66
C LEU A 515 0.30 2.76 -34.50
N ARG A 516 1.46 3.08 -33.89
CA ARG A 516 2.64 3.57 -34.61
C ARG A 516 3.22 2.50 -35.54
N LYS A 517 3.38 1.26 -35.08
CA LYS A 517 3.86 0.14 -35.92
C LYS A 517 2.94 -0.10 -37.13
N MET A 518 1.63 0.13 -36.95
CA MET A 518 0.64 0.02 -38.03
C MET A 518 0.53 1.23 -38.96
N ASP A 519 1.29 2.32 -38.74
CA ASP A 519 1.16 3.59 -39.47
C ASP A 519 -0.28 4.16 -39.44
N ALA A 520 -0.97 3.98 -38.31
CA ALA A 520 -2.38 4.35 -38.16
C ALA A 520 -2.61 5.87 -38.08
N GLY A 521 -1.55 6.68 -37.97
CA GLY A 521 -1.65 8.14 -37.86
C GLY A 521 -2.43 8.81 -39.00
N ARG A 522 -2.48 8.19 -40.18
CA ARG A 522 -3.27 8.67 -41.33
C ARG A 522 -4.78 8.63 -41.07
N SER A 523 -5.25 7.78 -40.15
CA SER A 523 -6.67 7.68 -39.79
C SER A 523 -7.15 8.78 -38.85
N LEU A 524 -6.25 9.65 -38.35
CA LEU A 524 -6.61 10.75 -37.45
C LEU A 524 -7.59 11.74 -38.09
N SER A 525 -7.41 12.08 -39.37
CA SER A 525 -8.34 12.94 -40.10
C SER A 525 -9.72 12.30 -40.23
N THR A 526 -9.76 11.00 -40.56
CA THR A 526 -11.01 10.25 -40.65
C THR A 526 -11.73 10.16 -39.31
N ALA A 527 -11.01 9.91 -38.21
CA ALA A 527 -11.59 9.90 -36.87
C ALA A 527 -12.18 11.28 -36.49
N LEU A 528 -11.46 12.37 -36.78
CA LEU A 528 -11.98 13.73 -36.58
C LEU A 528 -13.21 14.03 -37.42
N ASP A 529 -13.29 13.52 -38.65
CA ASP A 529 -14.49 13.65 -39.49
C ASP A 529 -15.69 12.90 -38.91
N VAL A 530 -15.49 11.74 -38.26
CA VAL A 530 -16.56 11.06 -37.52
C VAL A 530 -17.06 11.96 -36.39
N TRP A 531 -16.16 12.55 -35.58
CA TRP A 531 -16.51 13.45 -34.49
C TRP A 531 -17.30 14.67 -34.95
N LYS A 532 -16.82 15.38 -35.98
CA LYS A 532 -17.51 16.55 -36.56
C LYS A 532 -18.95 16.23 -36.98
N ASN A 533 -19.18 15.03 -37.53
CA ASN A 533 -20.50 14.63 -38.01
C ASN A 533 -21.43 14.12 -36.90
N ARG A 534 -20.88 13.53 -35.83
CA ARG A 534 -21.66 12.70 -34.89
C ARG A 534 -21.67 13.16 -33.44
N LEU A 535 -20.73 14.01 -33.00
CA LEU A 535 -20.62 14.45 -31.60
C LEU A 535 -21.94 15.02 -31.04
N ARG A 536 -22.70 15.77 -31.85
CA ARG A 536 -24.03 16.31 -31.49
C ARG A 536 -25.06 15.27 -30.99
N HIS A 537 -24.85 13.98 -31.28
CA HIS A 537 -25.77 12.90 -30.91
C HIS A 537 -25.56 12.35 -29.51
N ILE A 538 -24.42 12.62 -28.87
CA ILE A 538 -24.08 12.13 -27.53
C ILE A 538 -23.98 13.26 -26.49
N ILE A 539 -24.25 14.51 -26.89
CA ILE A 539 -24.27 15.63 -25.95
C ILE A 539 -25.39 15.42 -24.91
N PRO A 540 -25.09 15.50 -23.60
CA PRO A 540 -26.08 15.35 -22.54
C PRO A 540 -27.26 16.31 -22.69
N ASP A 541 -28.47 15.86 -22.41
CA ASP A 541 -29.66 16.73 -22.41
C ASP A 541 -29.67 17.59 -21.11
N PRO A 542 -29.84 18.92 -21.20
CA PRO A 542 -30.01 19.79 -20.03
C PRO A 542 -31.21 19.44 -19.13
N ALA A 543 -32.16 18.63 -19.61
CA ALA A 543 -33.32 18.21 -18.82
C ALA A 543 -32.95 17.55 -17.48
N ASN A 544 -31.83 16.80 -17.45
CA ASN A 544 -31.42 15.93 -16.34
C ASN A 544 -30.28 16.54 -15.51
N ALA A 545 -30.08 17.85 -15.55
CA ALA A 545 -29.01 18.52 -14.79
C ALA A 545 -29.32 18.51 -13.28
N TYR A 546 -28.40 17.95 -12.48
CA TYR A 546 -28.49 17.96 -11.02
C TYR A 546 -28.27 19.38 -10.48
N LYS A 547 -29.05 19.80 -9.47
CA LYS A 547 -28.96 21.12 -8.81
C LYS A 547 -28.98 22.34 -9.75
N SER A 548 -29.46 22.20 -10.99
CA SER A 548 -29.41 23.26 -12.01
C SER A 548 -27.99 23.76 -12.34
N ASP A 549 -26.98 22.89 -12.19
CA ASP A 549 -25.61 23.11 -12.68
C ASP A 549 -25.50 22.58 -14.12
N TYR A 550 -25.17 23.46 -15.07
CA TYR A 550 -25.01 23.13 -16.49
C TYR A 550 -23.58 23.27 -16.97
N THR A 551 -22.61 23.37 -16.05
CA THR A 551 -21.18 23.51 -16.37
C THR A 551 -20.72 22.42 -17.33
N ARG A 552 -21.07 21.15 -17.05
CA ARG A 552 -20.73 20.02 -17.92
C ARG A 552 -21.39 20.15 -19.29
N HIS A 553 -22.66 20.56 -19.37
CA HIS A 553 -23.37 20.77 -20.64
C HIS A 553 -22.72 21.87 -21.48
N ALA A 554 -22.33 22.98 -20.86
CA ALA A 554 -21.61 24.06 -21.52
C ALA A 554 -20.24 23.61 -22.05
N GLN A 555 -19.51 22.81 -21.28
CA GLN A 555 -18.25 22.19 -21.71
C GLN A 555 -18.42 21.27 -22.92
N TRP A 556 -19.46 20.41 -22.94
CA TRP A 556 -19.78 19.57 -24.10
C TRP A 556 -20.15 20.40 -25.34
N MET A 557 -20.90 21.50 -25.17
CA MET A 557 -21.23 22.41 -26.26
C MET A 557 -20.00 23.16 -26.77
N LYS A 558 -19.06 23.52 -25.89
CA LYS A 558 -17.78 24.12 -26.28
C LYS A 558 -16.92 23.16 -27.09
N ALA A 559 -16.83 21.90 -26.67
CA ALA A 559 -16.20 20.85 -27.45
C ALA A 559 -16.83 20.69 -28.84
N LEU A 560 -18.15 20.77 -28.95
CA LEU A 560 -18.85 20.72 -30.24
C LEU A 560 -18.54 21.94 -31.12
N TYR A 561 -18.59 23.15 -30.54
CA TYR A 561 -18.31 24.40 -31.24
C TYR A 561 -16.89 24.43 -31.82
N GLU A 562 -15.90 23.94 -31.06
CA GLU A 562 -14.50 23.84 -31.54
C GLU A 562 -14.38 22.94 -32.78
N LEU A 563 -15.21 21.90 -32.91
CA LEU A 563 -15.14 20.94 -34.03
C LEU A 563 -16.03 21.29 -35.22
N SER A 564 -17.26 21.76 -34.97
CA SER A 564 -18.26 22.01 -36.01
C SER A 564 -19.29 23.05 -35.56
N GLN A 565 -19.22 24.23 -36.17
CA GLN A 565 -20.17 25.31 -35.94
C GLN A 565 -21.60 24.93 -36.39
N ASP A 566 -21.77 24.34 -37.57
CA ASP A 566 -23.09 23.90 -38.06
C ASP A 566 -23.79 22.92 -37.12
N ALA A 567 -23.03 21.96 -36.57
CA ALA A 567 -23.56 21.00 -35.62
C ALA A 567 -23.92 21.66 -34.27
N TYR A 568 -23.09 22.62 -33.84
CA TYR A 568 -23.36 23.44 -32.66
C TYR A 568 -24.66 24.23 -32.81
N ASP A 569 -24.82 24.96 -33.91
CA ASP A 569 -26.02 25.78 -34.18
C ASP A 569 -27.29 24.92 -34.21
N THR A 570 -27.19 23.71 -34.77
CA THR A 570 -28.30 22.73 -34.77
C THR A 570 -28.72 22.32 -33.36
N VAL A 571 -27.76 22.03 -32.48
CA VAL A 571 -28.06 21.65 -31.08
C VAL A 571 -28.56 22.85 -30.29
N LEU A 572 -27.97 24.02 -30.50
CA LEU A 572 -28.35 25.28 -29.86
C LEU A 572 -29.81 25.66 -30.19
N ALA A 573 -30.20 25.62 -31.47
CA ALA A 573 -31.58 25.89 -31.89
C ALA A 573 -32.59 24.95 -31.20
N ARG A 574 -32.24 23.66 -31.05
CA ARG A 574 -33.05 22.68 -30.32
C ARG A 574 -33.14 23.02 -28.83
N TRP A 575 -32.05 23.40 -28.20
CA TRP A 575 -32.03 23.80 -26.79
C TRP A 575 -32.82 25.10 -26.56
N HIS A 576 -32.74 26.07 -27.47
CA HIS A 576 -33.57 27.30 -27.40
C HIS A 576 -35.06 26.98 -27.42
N LYS A 577 -35.48 26.01 -28.23
CA LYS A 577 -36.89 25.57 -28.27
C LYS A 577 -37.31 24.82 -26.99
N LYS A 578 -36.49 23.89 -26.50
CA LYS A 578 -36.85 22.97 -25.40
C LYS A 578 -36.61 23.55 -24.00
N HIS A 579 -35.58 24.38 -23.85
CA HIS A 579 -35.02 24.81 -22.56
C HIS A 579 -35.00 26.34 -22.38
N LYS A 580 -35.79 27.09 -23.15
CA LYS A 580 -35.85 28.58 -23.15
C LYS A 580 -35.82 29.22 -21.76
N ARG A 581 -36.50 28.62 -20.78
CA ARG A 581 -36.67 29.20 -19.43
C ARG A 581 -35.53 28.88 -18.45
N ARG A 582 -34.55 28.03 -18.81
CA ARG A 582 -33.44 27.62 -17.93
C ARG A 582 -32.33 28.68 -17.91
N ARG A 583 -32.52 29.76 -17.15
CA ARG A 583 -31.59 30.91 -17.09
C ARG A 583 -30.15 30.52 -16.73
N ASN A 584 -29.95 29.57 -15.81
CA ASN A 584 -28.62 29.11 -15.41
C ASN A 584 -27.87 28.40 -16.56
N LEU A 585 -28.57 27.64 -17.41
CA LEU A 585 -27.95 27.02 -18.61
C LEU A 585 -27.33 28.08 -19.53
N TRP A 586 -28.06 29.15 -19.81
CA TRP A 586 -27.58 30.21 -20.69
C TRP A 586 -26.43 31.01 -20.07
N ARG A 587 -26.48 31.23 -18.74
CA ARG A 587 -25.38 31.84 -17.99
C ARG A 587 -24.10 30.99 -18.08
N ASP A 588 -24.22 29.67 -17.89
CA ASP A 588 -23.08 28.75 -17.93
C ASP A 588 -22.50 28.62 -19.35
N MET A 589 -23.36 28.69 -20.38
CA MET A 589 -22.89 28.77 -21.77
C MET A 589 -22.11 30.07 -22.03
N GLN A 590 -22.59 31.22 -21.56
CA GLN A 590 -21.89 32.51 -21.68
C GLN A 590 -20.56 32.53 -20.92
N SER A 591 -20.50 31.94 -19.72
CA SER A 591 -19.25 31.86 -18.94
C SER A 591 -18.16 31.05 -19.66
N HIS A 592 -18.55 30.11 -20.52
CA HIS A 592 -17.64 29.36 -21.41
C HIS A 592 -17.37 30.03 -22.77
N ARG A 593 -17.78 31.31 -22.93
CA ARG A 593 -17.61 32.12 -24.15
C ARG A 593 -18.22 31.46 -25.38
N LEU A 594 -19.44 30.93 -25.22
CA LEU A 594 -20.23 30.39 -26.32
C LEU A 594 -21.24 31.42 -26.84
N PRO A 595 -21.44 31.54 -28.16
CA PRO A 595 -22.48 32.39 -28.72
C PRO A 595 -23.86 31.74 -28.46
N VAL A 596 -24.71 32.40 -27.67
CA VAL A 596 -26.05 31.89 -27.29
C VAL A 596 -27.19 32.80 -27.69
#